data_AF-A0A3D2MCG9-F1
#
_entry.id   AF-A0A3D2MCG9-F1
#
_cell.length_a   1.000
_cell.length_b   1.000
_cell.length_c   1.000
_cell.angle_alpha   90.00
_cell.angle_beta   90.00
_cell.angle_gamma   90.00
#
_symmetry.space_group_name_H-M   'P 1'
#
loop_
_entity.id
_entity.type
_entity.pdbx_description
1 polymer ?
#
loop_
_entity_poly.entity_id
_entity_poly.type
_entity_poly.pdbx_seq_one_letter_code
_entity_poly.pdbx_strand_id
1 'polypeptide(L)'
;MNSMLDFRIRKLHPKMQEYVYLGTKVGLFNNLNIERVVSRLERVEIGINNNMNSYAHTLPIRIEDENGNYVSKGINIDINKDKVDSKIRQGLFYFEDEILFHEFSHAVNGIYEEWFEKLMLGYDVDEKFISTSPIKEDMIKNLSSNPEFRQIKYAGILLDDFVSQTIAQKMINYKYERNIYPDRERIFELSEPPIKCNCSLNGCWQFENVAKKFIESMYGVCDVDQFCIDAIDKGIINKIFSKYMKRKRGFIDLYKILGYMGNVSFSVISKNLDEYTKATDRDMAARNPKKLFHSIKELNGILDKNAEIEKVKMGFGAF
;
A
#
# COMPACT_ATOMS: atom_id res chain seq x y z
N MET A 1 10.49 -12.62 -25.09
CA MET A 1 11.26 -11.98 -24.00
C MET A 1 12.73 -11.98 -24.38
N ASN A 2 13.51 -11.04 -23.86
CA ASN A 2 14.96 -10.98 -24.07
C ASN A 2 15.63 -12.23 -23.45
N SER A 3 16.55 -12.90 -24.15
CA SER A 3 17.15 -14.17 -23.69
C SER A 3 17.82 -14.07 -22.32
N MET A 4 18.31 -12.87 -21.97
CA MET A 4 18.89 -12.58 -20.66
C MET A 4 17.85 -12.50 -19.54
N LEU A 5 16.67 -11.94 -19.82
CA LEU A 5 15.57 -11.85 -18.86
C LEU A 5 15.03 -13.24 -18.52
N ASP A 6 14.83 -14.08 -19.54
CA ASP A 6 14.37 -15.46 -19.35
C ASP A 6 15.34 -16.27 -18.49
N PHE A 7 16.64 -16.07 -18.68
CA PHE A 7 17.67 -16.70 -17.85
C PHE A 7 17.62 -16.23 -16.39
N ARG A 8 17.43 -14.92 -16.16
CA ARG A 8 17.28 -14.36 -14.81
C ARG A 8 16.03 -14.88 -14.10
N ILE A 9 14.90 -14.94 -14.80
CA ILE A 9 13.64 -15.51 -14.27
C ILE A 9 13.88 -16.96 -13.81
N ARG A 10 14.54 -17.80 -14.63
CA ARG A 10 14.80 -19.21 -14.27
C ARG A 10 15.66 -19.40 -13.02
N LYS A 11 16.40 -18.38 -12.57
CA LYS A 11 17.18 -18.40 -11.33
C LYS A 11 16.39 -18.01 -10.09
N LEU A 12 15.23 -17.38 -10.26
CA LEU A 12 14.37 -17.00 -9.13
C LEU A 12 13.79 -18.25 -8.45
N HIS A 13 13.30 -18.09 -7.23
CA HIS A 13 12.53 -19.14 -6.54
C HIS A 13 11.33 -19.58 -7.40
N PRO A 14 10.96 -20.88 -7.47
CA PRO A 14 9.88 -21.37 -8.35
C PRO A 14 8.56 -20.59 -8.20
N LYS A 15 8.21 -20.18 -6.98
CA LYS A 15 7.02 -19.35 -6.73
C LYS A 15 7.12 -17.93 -7.29
N MET A 16 8.33 -17.36 -7.33
CA MET A 16 8.56 -16.06 -7.99
C MET A 16 8.51 -16.19 -9.52
N GLN A 17 8.99 -17.31 -10.07
CA GLN A 17 8.84 -17.60 -11.51
C GLN A 17 7.37 -17.68 -11.90
N GLU A 18 6.58 -18.40 -11.09
CA GLU A 18 5.14 -18.50 -11.26
C GLU A 18 4.45 -17.13 -11.12
N TYR A 19 4.83 -16.33 -10.12
CA TYR A 19 4.34 -14.96 -9.94
C TYR A 19 4.60 -14.09 -11.19
N VAL A 20 5.82 -14.13 -11.74
CA VAL A 20 6.17 -13.41 -12.98
C VAL A 20 5.32 -13.87 -14.16
N TYR A 21 5.15 -15.18 -14.32
CA TYR A 21 4.32 -15.75 -15.38
C TYR A 21 2.86 -15.29 -15.26
N LEU A 22 2.26 -15.43 -14.07
CA LEU A 22 0.87 -15.06 -13.82
C LEU A 22 0.65 -13.56 -13.99
N GLY A 23 1.54 -12.71 -13.46
CA GLY A 23 1.47 -11.26 -13.62
C GLY A 23 1.53 -10.82 -15.08
N THR A 24 2.28 -11.53 -15.92
CA THR A 24 2.28 -11.33 -17.37
C THR A 24 0.95 -11.73 -18.00
N LYS A 25 0.37 -12.87 -17.58
CA LYS A 25 -0.92 -13.35 -18.10
C LYS A 25 -2.10 -12.46 -17.75
N VAL A 26 -2.10 -11.86 -16.55
CA VAL A 26 -3.15 -10.94 -16.13
C VAL A 26 -2.91 -9.49 -16.58
N GLY A 27 -1.87 -9.24 -17.38
CA GLY A 27 -1.59 -7.95 -18.01
C GLY A 27 -0.93 -6.89 -17.11
N LEU A 28 -0.59 -7.25 -15.86
CA LEU A 28 0.04 -6.33 -14.91
C LEU A 28 1.55 -6.19 -15.14
N PHE A 29 2.19 -7.27 -15.61
CA PHE A 29 3.61 -7.25 -16.00
C PHE A 29 3.73 -7.22 -17.51
N ASN A 30 4.42 -6.21 -18.01
CA ASN A 30 4.56 -5.94 -19.43
C ASN A 30 6.00 -5.54 -19.76
N ASN A 31 6.28 -5.31 -21.04
CA ASN A 31 7.63 -5.00 -21.52
C ASN A 31 8.24 -3.73 -20.89
N LEU A 32 7.41 -2.84 -20.30
CA LEU A 32 7.89 -1.61 -19.67
C LEU A 32 8.33 -1.83 -18.21
N ASN A 33 7.75 -2.79 -17.49
CA ASN A 33 7.98 -2.96 -16.05
C ASN A 33 8.59 -4.33 -15.67
N ILE A 34 8.60 -5.32 -16.55
CA ILE A 34 9.00 -6.69 -16.21
C ILE A 34 10.46 -6.81 -15.75
N GLU A 35 11.37 -6.04 -16.34
CA GLU A 35 12.78 -6.00 -15.92
C GLU A 35 12.93 -5.55 -14.47
N ARG A 36 12.11 -4.56 -14.06
CA ARG A 36 12.09 -4.07 -12.68
C ARG A 36 11.49 -5.10 -11.73
N VAL A 37 10.38 -5.74 -12.11
CA VAL A 37 9.77 -6.83 -11.31
C VAL A 37 10.81 -7.91 -11.03
N VAL A 38 11.50 -8.40 -12.06
CA VAL A 38 12.55 -9.42 -11.91
C VAL A 38 13.71 -8.91 -11.05
N SER A 39 14.20 -7.69 -11.29
CA SER A 39 15.28 -7.10 -10.49
C SER A 39 14.92 -6.94 -9.01
N ARG A 40 13.66 -6.69 -8.68
CA ARG A 40 13.19 -6.61 -7.29
C ARG A 40 13.09 -7.99 -6.65
N LEU A 41 12.56 -8.98 -7.37
CA LEU A 41 12.48 -10.37 -6.90
C LEU A 41 13.85 -11.02 -6.69
N GLU A 42 14.87 -10.65 -7.48
CA GLU A 42 16.25 -11.12 -7.28
C GLU A 42 16.86 -10.71 -5.91
N ARG A 43 16.25 -9.71 -5.24
CA ARG A 43 16.67 -9.22 -3.92
C ARG A 43 15.84 -9.82 -2.78
N VAL A 44 14.92 -10.72 -3.08
CA VAL A 44 14.03 -11.35 -2.11
C VAL A 44 14.63 -12.65 -1.62
N GLU A 45 14.72 -12.78 -0.31
CA GLU A 45 15.03 -14.02 0.41
C GLU A 45 13.74 -14.53 1.06
N ILE A 46 13.49 -15.84 1.01
CA ILE A 46 12.32 -16.47 1.65
C ILE A 46 12.81 -17.27 2.85
N GLY A 47 12.30 -16.92 4.03
CA GLY A 47 12.58 -17.58 5.30
C GLY A 47 11.37 -18.32 5.87
N ILE A 48 11.61 -19.27 6.78
CA ILE A 48 10.57 -19.89 7.60
C ILE A 48 10.74 -19.42 9.04
N ASN A 49 9.69 -18.83 9.60
CA ASN A 49 9.65 -18.37 10.98
C ASN A 49 8.28 -18.67 11.60
N ASN A 50 8.18 -19.85 12.22
CA ASN A 50 6.93 -20.33 12.81
C ASN A 50 6.57 -19.62 14.14
N ASN A 51 7.46 -18.78 14.67
CA ASN A 51 7.20 -18.00 15.90
C ASN A 51 6.39 -16.72 15.62
N MET A 52 6.17 -16.37 14.35
CA MET A 52 5.43 -15.16 13.97
C MET A 52 3.93 -15.29 14.21
N ASN A 53 3.30 -14.17 14.58
CA ASN A 53 1.85 -14.10 14.76
C ASN A 53 1.07 -14.01 13.43
N SER A 54 1.68 -13.50 12.35
CA SER A 54 1.10 -13.47 11.00
C SER A 54 1.34 -14.78 10.23
N TYR A 55 0.74 -14.89 9.04
CA TYR A 55 1.02 -15.98 8.10
C TYR A 55 2.33 -15.76 7.33
N ALA A 56 2.59 -14.51 6.94
CA ALA A 56 3.87 -14.05 6.44
C ALA A 56 4.06 -12.58 6.79
N HIS A 57 5.27 -12.06 6.53
CA HIS A 57 5.51 -10.63 6.42
C HIS A 57 6.62 -10.35 5.41
N THR A 58 6.65 -9.14 4.89
CA THR A 58 7.75 -8.61 4.09
C THR A 58 8.51 -7.58 4.92
N LEU A 59 9.82 -7.77 5.11
CA LEU A 59 10.69 -6.88 5.86
C LEU A 59 11.94 -6.51 5.05
N PRO A 60 12.40 -5.24 5.07
CA PRO A 60 13.65 -4.87 4.46
C PRO A 60 14.84 -5.46 5.24
N ILE A 61 15.81 -6.02 4.51
CA ILE A 61 17.11 -6.42 5.05
C ILE A 61 18.01 -5.19 5.09
N ARG A 62 18.37 -4.75 6.29
CA ARG A 62 19.14 -3.52 6.52
C ARG A 62 20.57 -3.85 6.89
N ILE A 63 21.50 -3.11 6.29
CA ILE A 63 22.91 -3.12 6.68
C ILE A 63 23.33 -1.70 6.98
N GLU A 64 24.20 -1.53 7.97
CA GLU A 64 24.87 -0.26 8.22
C GLU A 64 26.00 -0.10 7.19
N ASP A 65 26.04 1.02 6.50
CA ASP A 65 27.13 1.38 5.60
C ASP A 65 28.37 1.87 6.38
N GLU A 66 29.47 2.12 5.67
CA GLU A 66 30.73 2.56 6.28
C GLU A 66 30.63 3.91 7.02
N ASN A 67 29.56 4.69 6.77
CA ASN A 67 29.31 5.99 7.39
C ASN A 67 28.27 5.91 8.52
N GLY A 68 27.81 4.72 8.90
CA GLY A 68 26.81 4.53 9.94
C GLY A 68 25.36 4.70 9.48
N ASN A 69 25.10 4.81 8.18
CA ASN A 69 23.75 4.91 7.64
C ASN A 69 23.18 3.53 7.33
N TYR A 70 21.92 3.30 7.69
CA TYR A 70 21.25 2.07 7.29
C TYR A 70 20.82 2.13 5.82
N VAL A 71 21.16 1.10 5.05
CA VAL A 71 20.73 0.92 3.66
C VAL A 71 20.00 -0.42 3.48
N SER A 72 18.99 -0.43 2.61
CA SER A 72 18.25 -1.65 2.24
C SER A 72 19.07 -2.47 1.24
N LYS A 73 19.59 -3.63 1.67
CA LYS A 73 20.35 -4.56 0.82
C LYS A 73 19.43 -5.52 0.06
N GLY A 74 18.30 -5.88 0.66
CA GLY A 74 17.35 -6.84 0.11
C GLY A 74 16.05 -6.84 0.90
N ILE A 75 15.24 -7.86 0.68
CA ILE A 75 13.91 -8.02 1.27
C ILE A 75 13.81 -9.45 1.78
N ASN A 76 13.43 -9.61 3.04
CA ASN A 76 13.13 -10.91 3.59
C ASN A 76 11.61 -11.11 3.64
N ILE A 77 11.15 -12.24 3.13
CA ILE A 77 9.77 -12.71 3.27
C ILE A 77 9.81 -13.92 4.19
N ASP A 78 9.42 -13.72 5.44
CA ASP A 78 9.28 -14.83 6.39
C ASP A 78 7.87 -15.40 6.32
N ILE A 79 7.77 -16.72 6.36
CA ILE A 79 6.50 -17.45 6.34
C ILE A 79 6.36 -18.27 7.62
N ASN A 80 5.20 -18.17 8.25
CA ASN A 80 4.78 -19.12 9.27
C ASN A 80 4.19 -20.37 8.60
N LYS A 81 5.07 -21.33 8.29
CA LYS A 81 4.72 -22.53 7.54
C LYS A 81 3.67 -23.39 8.26
N ASP A 82 3.73 -23.45 9.60
CA ASP A 82 2.76 -24.21 10.39
C ASP A 82 1.33 -23.67 10.23
N LYS A 83 1.17 -22.35 10.25
CA LYS A 83 -0.12 -21.68 10.05
C LYS A 83 -0.62 -21.81 8.62
N VAL A 84 0.26 -21.69 7.63
CA VAL A 84 -0.07 -21.86 6.21
C VAL A 84 -0.53 -23.29 5.94
N ASP A 85 0.22 -24.29 6.42
CA ASP A 85 -0.11 -25.69 6.22
C ASP A 85 -1.42 -26.08 6.93
N SER A 86 -1.71 -25.45 8.07
CA SER A 86 -3.01 -25.60 8.74
C SER A 86 -4.17 -25.18 7.85
N LYS A 87 -4.05 -24.09 7.09
CA LYS A 87 -5.07 -23.62 6.16
C LYS A 87 -5.20 -24.51 4.92
N ILE A 88 -4.09 -25.01 4.40
CA ILE A 88 -4.10 -26.00 3.31
C ILE A 88 -4.83 -27.28 3.75
N ARG A 89 -4.54 -27.79 4.95
CA ARG A 89 -5.25 -28.95 5.54
C ARG A 89 -6.75 -28.71 5.75
N GLN A 90 -7.17 -27.45 5.89
CA GLN A 90 -8.58 -27.05 5.96
C GLN A 90 -9.24 -26.92 4.57
N GLY A 91 -8.55 -27.30 3.49
CA GLY A 91 -9.08 -27.28 2.12
C GLY A 91 -8.76 -26.01 1.33
N LEU A 92 -8.02 -25.05 1.91
CA LEU A 92 -7.56 -23.85 1.20
C LEU A 92 -6.25 -24.12 0.47
N PHE A 93 -6.29 -24.97 -0.55
CA PHE A 93 -5.11 -25.41 -1.30
C PHE A 93 -4.36 -24.28 -2.03
N TYR A 94 -5.02 -23.14 -2.28
CA TYR A 94 -4.43 -21.96 -2.92
C TYR A 94 -3.75 -21.00 -1.92
N PHE A 95 -3.85 -21.25 -0.61
CA PHE A 95 -3.52 -20.25 0.42
C PHE A 95 -2.04 -19.87 0.48
N GLU A 96 -1.14 -20.81 0.23
CA GLU A 96 0.30 -20.51 0.16
C GLU A 96 0.62 -19.60 -1.03
N ASP A 97 -0.03 -19.81 -2.17
CA ASP A 97 0.14 -18.94 -3.34
C ASP A 97 -0.42 -17.54 -3.09
N GLU A 98 -1.60 -17.45 -2.45
CA GLU A 98 -2.19 -16.18 -2.06
C GLU A 98 -1.21 -15.35 -1.24
N ILE A 99 -0.67 -15.94 -0.18
CA ILE A 99 0.25 -15.25 0.73
C ILE A 99 1.52 -14.87 -0.01
N LEU A 100 2.15 -15.82 -0.71
CA LEU A 100 3.40 -15.54 -1.41
C LEU A 100 3.23 -14.47 -2.48
N PHE A 101 2.17 -14.51 -3.28
CA PHE A 101 1.93 -13.49 -4.30
C PHE A 101 1.62 -12.13 -3.69
N HIS A 102 0.96 -12.08 -2.52
CA HIS A 102 0.76 -10.86 -1.77
C HIS A 102 2.10 -10.26 -1.30
N GLU A 103 2.95 -11.06 -0.64
CA GLU A 103 4.25 -10.61 -0.14
C GLU A 103 5.23 -10.25 -1.28
N PHE A 104 5.24 -11.00 -2.39
CA PHE A 104 5.99 -10.63 -3.59
C PHE A 104 5.51 -9.30 -4.16
N SER A 105 4.21 -9.02 -4.08
CA SER A 105 3.66 -7.74 -4.55
C SER A 105 4.08 -6.56 -3.69
N HIS A 106 4.25 -6.74 -2.38
CA HIS A 106 4.94 -5.74 -1.54
C HIS A 106 6.37 -5.53 -2.04
N ALA A 107 7.12 -6.61 -2.24
CA ALA A 107 8.51 -6.54 -2.64
C ALA A 107 8.75 -5.83 -3.99
N VAL A 108 7.84 -5.98 -4.97
CA VAL A 108 8.02 -5.40 -6.30
C VAL A 108 7.39 -4.03 -6.48
N ASN A 109 6.45 -3.62 -5.62
CA ASN A 109 5.79 -2.33 -5.77
C ASN A 109 6.65 -1.18 -5.20
N GLY A 110 6.65 -0.05 -5.91
CA GLY A 110 7.39 1.16 -5.58
C GLY A 110 6.83 1.94 -4.40
N ILE A 111 5.58 1.69 -3.99
CA ILE A 111 5.03 2.30 -2.77
C ILE A 111 5.76 1.72 -1.56
N TYR A 112 5.92 0.40 -1.49
CA TYR A 112 6.71 -0.25 -0.44
C TYR A 112 8.18 0.17 -0.46
N GLU A 113 8.80 0.18 -1.64
CA GLU A 113 10.21 0.61 -1.78
C GLU A 113 10.42 2.04 -1.24
N GLU A 114 9.60 3.00 -1.66
CA GLU A 114 9.79 4.40 -1.27
C GLU A 114 9.28 4.70 0.15
N TRP A 115 8.21 4.02 0.58
CA TRP A 115 7.48 4.37 1.82
C TRP A 115 7.80 3.46 3.01
N PHE A 116 8.32 2.24 2.80
CA PHE A 116 8.69 1.34 3.90
C PHE A 116 10.16 1.01 3.90
N GLU A 117 10.75 0.72 2.73
CA GLU A 117 12.19 0.47 2.69
C GLU A 117 12.99 1.74 2.94
N LYS A 118 12.56 2.91 2.47
CA LYS A 118 13.30 4.18 2.66
C LYS A 118 12.86 5.01 3.87
N LEU A 119 11.55 5.27 4.09
CA LEU A 119 11.07 6.03 5.28
C LEU A 119 11.55 5.41 6.59
N MET A 120 11.54 4.07 6.69
CA MET A 120 12.00 3.41 7.92
C MET A 120 13.54 3.43 8.10
N LEU A 121 14.29 3.96 7.13
CA LEU A 121 15.74 4.23 7.23
C LEU A 121 16.02 5.70 7.62
N GLY A 122 15.00 6.44 8.09
CA GLY A 122 15.13 7.83 8.53
C GLY A 122 14.66 8.87 7.52
N TYR A 123 14.01 8.44 6.43
CA TYR A 123 13.37 9.39 5.51
C TYR A 123 12.10 9.97 6.15
N ASP A 124 11.96 11.29 6.13
CA ASP A 124 10.81 12.01 6.67
C ASP A 124 9.84 12.38 5.53
N VAL A 125 8.56 12.02 5.69
CA VAL A 125 7.51 12.40 4.73
C VAL A 125 7.44 13.93 4.60
N ASP A 126 7.63 14.66 5.70
CA ASP A 126 7.66 16.12 5.68
C ASP A 126 8.84 16.65 4.86
N GLU A 127 10.04 16.04 4.96
CA GLU A 127 11.19 16.39 4.12
C GLU A 127 10.92 16.15 2.63
N LYS A 128 10.15 15.12 2.27
CA LYS A 128 9.73 14.91 0.88
C LYS A 128 8.82 16.05 0.40
N PHE A 129 7.89 16.50 1.24
CA PHE A 129 7.07 17.66 0.92
C PHE A 129 7.90 18.94 0.81
N ILE A 130 8.85 19.17 1.73
CA ILE A 130 9.73 20.34 1.75
C ILE A 130 10.59 20.35 0.48
N SER A 131 11.26 19.25 0.16
CA SER A 131 12.12 19.12 -1.03
C SER A 131 11.36 19.29 -2.35
N THR A 132 10.09 18.90 -2.39
CA THR A 132 9.24 19.06 -3.59
C THR A 132 8.71 20.50 -3.72
N SER A 133 8.63 21.26 -2.63
CA SER A 133 8.15 22.65 -2.66
C SER A 133 8.74 23.47 -1.51
N PRO A 134 10.03 23.87 -1.58
CA PRO A 134 10.74 24.50 -0.45
C PRO A 134 10.08 25.79 0.05
N ILE A 135 9.46 26.56 -0.86
CA ILE A 135 8.71 27.79 -0.53
C ILE A 135 7.48 27.57 0.37
N LYS A 136 7.14 26.32 0.71
CA LYS A 136 5.99 25.94 1.54
C LYS A 136 6.40 25.36 2.90
N GLU A 137 7.67 25.46 3.30
CA GLU A 137 8.18 24.88 4.55
C GLU A 137 7.36 25.28 5.79
N ASP A 138 7.07 26.56 5.98
CA ASP A 138 6.26 27.04 7.11
C ASP A 138 4.84 26.44 7.10
N MET A 139 4.27 26.24 5.92
CA MET A 139 2.97 25.62 5.77
C MET A 139 3.01 24.13 6.12
N ILE A 140 4.11 23.44 5.80
CA ILE A 140 4.33 22.04 6.18
C ILE A 140 4.44 21.93 7.69
N LYS A 141 5.25 22.79 8.34
CA LYS A 141 5.36 22.86 9.80
C LYS A 141 3.99 23.11 10.47
N ASN A 142 3.17 23.98 9.88
CA ASN A 142 1.81 24.22 10.36
C ASN A 142 0.89 23.00 10.19
N LEU A 143 0.99 22.27 9.08
CA LEU A 143 0.21 21.06 8.86
C LEU A 143 0.69 19.89 9.75
N SER A 144 1.99 19.69 9.90
CA SER A 144 2.57 18.60 10.69
C SER A 144 2.31 18.76 12.18
N SER A 145 2.19 20.00 12.67
CA SER A 145 1.76 20.27 14.05
C SER A 145 0.28 19.97 14.31
N ASN A 146 -0.55 19.84 13.26
CA ASN A 146 -1.96 19.50 13.42
C ASN A 146 -2.13 18.02 13.82
N PRO A 147 -2.78 17.73 14.97
CA PRO A 147 -3.04 16.37 15.42
C PRO A 147 -3.74 15.45 14.41
N GLU A 148 -4.53 16.00 13.48
CA GLU A 148 -5.25 15.21 12.48
C GLU A 148 -4.32 14.59 11.43
N PHE A 149 -3.11 15.12 11.23
CA PHE A 149 -2.23 14.68 10.14
C PHE A 149 -0.94 13.98 10.63
N ARG A 150 -0.74 13.82 11.93
CA ARG A 150 0.48 13.22 12.49
C ARG A 150 0.76 11.80 12.00
N GLN A 151 -0.28 11.07 11.62
CA GLN A 151 -0.19 9.69 11.16
C GLN A 151 0.17 9.57 9.67
N ILE A 152 0.55 10.67 9.00
CA ILE A 152 0.87 10.73 7.56
C ILE A 152 1.86 9.66 7.11
N LYS A 153 2.82 9.26 7.95
CA LYS A 153 3.78 8.21 7.65
C LYS A 153 3.14 6.83 7.43
N TYR A 154 1.97 6.57 8.00
CA TYR A 154 1.24 5.31 7.82
C TYR A 154 0.37 5.29 6.56
N ALA A 155 0.24 6.41 5.83
CA ALA A 155 -0.62 6.52 4.65
C ALA A 155 -0.27 5.51 3.55
N GLY A 156 1.03 5.25 3.38
CA GLY A 156 1.52 4.30 2.37
C GLY A 156 1.02 2.88 2.60
N ILE A 157 0.67 2.51 3.84
CA ILE A 157 0.29 1.13 4.18
C ILE A 157 -1.01 0.79 3.46
N LEU A 158 -2.00 1.69 3.52
CA LEU A 158 -3.28 1.46 2.84
C LEU A 158 -3.10 1.25 1.34
N LEU A 159 -2.26 2.06 0.66
CA LEU A 159 -2.06 1.94 -0.78
C LEU A 159 -1.21 0.74 -1.17
N ASP A 160 -0.14 0.49 -0.44
CA ASP A 160 0.73 -0.66 -0.62
C ASP A 160 -0.06 -1.97 -0.47
N ASP A 161 -0.80 -2.11 0.63
CA ASP A 161 -1.60 -3.29 0.94
C ASP A 161 -2.73 -3.48 -0.10
N PHE A 162 -3.43 -2.40 -0.47
CA PHE A 162 -4.43 -2.44 -1.56
C PHE A 162 -3.84 -2.94 -2.89
N VAL A 163 -2.68 -2.42 -3.29
CA VAL A 163 -1.99 -2.85 -4.53
C VAL A 163 -1.58 -4.31 -4.43
N SER A 164 -0.91 -4.70 -3.35
CA SER A 164 -0.38 -6.04 -3.16
C SER A 164 -1.47 -7.10 -3.19
N GLN A 165 -2.60 -6.80 -2.56
CA GLN A 165 -3.76 -7.67 -2.60
C GLN A 165 -4.45 -7.72 -3.96
N THR A 166 -4.61 -6.57 -4.62
CA THR A 166 -5.25 -6.54 -5.94
C THR A 166 -4.47 -7.39 -6.93
N ILE A 167 -3.13 -7.30 -6.90
CA ILE A 167 -2.25 -8.11 -7.73
C ILE A 167 -2.40 -9.60 -7.38
N ALA A 168 -2.30 -9.96 -6.10
CA ALA A 168 -2.45 -11.35 -5.65
C ALA A 168 -3.83 -11.94 -6.02
N GLN A 169 -4.91 -11.18 -5.80
CA GLN A 169 -6.27 -11.57 -6.15
C GLN A 169 -6.42 -11.83 -7.65
N LYS A 170 -5.85 -10.98 -8.52
CA LYS A 170 -5.89 -11.21 -9.97
C LYS A 170 -5.16 -12.50 -10.35
N MET A 171 -3.99 -12.75 -9.78
CA MET A 171 -3.20 -13.95 -10.05
C MET A 171 -3.90 -15.22 -9.55
N ILE A 172 -4.48 -15.19 -8.35
CA ILE A 172 -5.21 -16.31 -7.77
C ILE A 172 -6.51 -16.58 -8.54
N ASN A 173 -7.23 -15.54 -8.94
CA ASN A 173 -8.42 -15.70 -9.78
C ASN A 173 -8.05 -16.33 -11.13
N TYR A 174 -6.96 -15.89 -11.76
CA TYR A 174 -6.50 -16.47 -13.01
C TYR A 174 -6.08 -17.94 -12.87
N LYS A 175 -5.38 -18.31 -11.79
CA LYS A 175 -4.85 -19.66 -11.58
C LYS A 175 -5.91 -20.65 -11.08
N TYR A 176 -6.83 -20.20 -10.24
CA TYR A 176 -7.73 -21.08 -9.47
C TYR A 176 -9.22 -20.77 -9.64
N GLU A 177 -9.59 -19.71 -10.38
CA GLU A 177 -10.96 -19.22 -10.49
C GLU A 177 -11.58 -18.91 -9.11
N ARG A 178 -10.76 -18.36 -8.21
CA ARG A 178 -11.15 -18.04 -6.83
C ARG A 178 -11.06 -16.55 -6.54
N ASN A 179 -12.14 -16.04 -5.95
CA ASN A 179 -12.11 -14.80 -5.20
C ASN A 179 -11.65 -15.09 -3.76
N ILE A 180 -10.46 -14.61 -3.38
CA ILE A 180 -9.84 -14.84 -2.07
C ILE A 180 -10.18 -13.74 -1.07
N TYR A 181 -10.55 -12.56 -1.58
CA TYR A 181 -11.12 -11.48 -0.82
C TYR A 181 -12.60 -11.38 -1.22
N PRO A 182 -13.49 -12.18 -0.60
CA PRO A 182 -14.91 -12.17 -0.97
C PRO A 182 -15.43 -10.73 -0.95
N ASP A 183 -16.41 -10.43 -1.80
CA ASP A 183 -17.23 -9.22 -1.70
C ASP A 183 -17.92 -9.25 -0.33
N ARG A 184 -17.18 -8.90 0.72
CA ARG A 184 -17.66 -9.01 2.09
C ARG A 184 -18.74 -7.96 2.19
N GLU A 185 -19.96 -8.47 2.32
CA GLU A 185 -21.20 -7.73 2.31
C GLU A 185 -21.06 -6.38 3.00
N ARG A 186 -21.69 -5.37 2.40
CA ARG A 186 -21.89 -4.03 2.94
C ARG A 186 -22.64 -4.10 4.27
N ILE A 187 -21.99 -4.52 5.35
CA ILE A 187 -22.54 -4.31 6.69
C ILE A 187 -22.09 -2.91 7.11
N PHE A 188 -22.74 -1.92 6.50
CA PHE A 188 -22.97 -0.64 7.14
C PHE A 188 -24.43 -0.29 6.96
N GLU A 189 -25.19 -0.49 8.03
CA GLU A 189 -26.32 0.38 8.30
C GLU A 189 -25.78 1.79 8.52
N LEU A 190 -26.34 2.70 7.72
CA LEU A 190 -26.31 4.13 7.88
C LEU A 190 -26.71 4.52 9.32
N SER A 191 -25.79 4.57 10.29
CA SER A 191 -26.14 5.13 11.60
C SER A 191 -24.92 5.32 12.50
N GLU A 192 -24.98 6.33 13.37
CA GLU A 192 -24.52 6.12 14.75
C GLU A 192 -25.17 4.82 15.25
N PRO A 193 -24.42 3.74 15.58
CA PRO A 193 -23.17 3.80 16.32
C PRO A 193 -22.00 2.98 15.63
N PRO A 194 -20.82 2.83 16.28
CA PRO A 194 -19.47 2.94 15.71
C PRO A 194 -19.00 1.87 14.70
N ILE A 195 -18.06 2.26 13.83
CA ILE A 195 -17.21 1.38 13.02
C ILE A 195 -16.56 0.34 13.94
N LYS A 196 -17.03 -0.91 13.87
CA LYS A 196 -16.28 -2.05 14.44
C LYS A 196 -15.10 -2.32 13.52
N CYS A 197 -13.98 -1.70 13.81
CA CYS A 197 -12.70 -2.02 13.20
C CYS A 197 -12.25 -3.39 13.75
N ASN A 198 -12.86 -4.49 13.32
CA ASN A 198 -12.50 -5.86 13.72
C ASN A 198 -11.85 -6.67 12.58
N CYS A 199 -11.62 -6.05 11.43
CA CYS A 199 -10.93 -6.66 10.29
C CYS A 199 -9.51 -6.10 10.12
N SER A 200 -8.66 -6.86 9.41
CA SER A 200 -7.44 -6.34 8.76
C SER A 200 -7.82 -5.15 7.84
N LEU A 201 -6.86 -4.28 7.47
CA LEU A 201 -7.13 -3.13 6.58
C LEU A 201 -7.92 -3.57 5.33
N ASN A 202 -7.61 -4.77 4.91
CA ASN A 202 -8.06 -5.40 3.70
C ASN A 202 -9.38 -6.14 3.79
N GLY A 203 -9.83 -6.43 5.02
CA GLY A 203 -11.16 -7.00 5.26
C GLY A 203 -12.24 -5.93 5.43
N CYS A 204 -11.90 -4.65 5.22
CA CYS A 204 -12.78 -3.51 5.44
C CYS A 204 -13.08 -2.81 4.11
N TRP A 205 -14.30 -2.99 3.59
CA TRP A 205 -14.80 -2.31 2.39
C TRP A 205 -14.60 -0.78 2.40
N GLN A 206 -14.62 -0.16 3.58
CA GLN A 206 -14.39 1.27 3.73
C GLN A 206 -12.98 1.68 3.29
N PHE A 207 -11.98 0.84 3.52
CA PHE A 207 -10.58 1.16 3.23
C PHE A 207 -10.25 0.89 1.76
N GLU A 208 -10.85 -0.15 1.17
CA GLU A 208 -10.83 -0.38 -0.28
C GLU A 208 -11.46 0.79 -1.06
N ASN A 209 -12.62 1.28 -0.60
CA ASN A 209 -13.27 2.44 -1.21
C ASN A 209 -12.41 3.70 -1.15
N VAL A 210 -11.68 3.91 -0.04
CA VAL A 210 -10.74 5.02 0.10
C VAL A 210 -9.63 4.90 -0.94
N ALA A 211 -9.06 3.71 -1.14
CA ALA A 211 -8.05 3.48 -2.18
C ALA A 211 -8.62 3.76 -3.59
N LYS A 212 -9.81 3.23 -3.90
CA LYS A 212 -10.49 3.45 -5.19
C LYS A 212 -10.78 4.94 -5.45
N LYS A 213 -11.27 5.67 -4.46
CA LYS A 213 -11.47 7.13 -4.55
C LYS A 213 -10.15 7.88 -4.70
N PHE A 214 -9.09 7.42 -4.05
CA PHE A 214 -7.75 7.98 -4.26
C PHE A 214 -7.28 7.79 -5.70
N ILE A 215 -7.50 6.60 -6.28
CA ILE A 215 -7.19 6.32 -7.69
C ILE A 215 -8.01 7.24 -8.62
N GLU A 216 -9.31 7.36 -8.38
CA GLU A 216 -10.16 8.27 -9.15
C GLU A 216 -9.71 9.74 -9.01
N SER A 217 -9.26 10.16 -7.83
CA SER A 217 -8.71 11.50 -7.60
C SER A 217 -7.38 11.76 -8.34
N MET A 218 -6.69 10.70 -8.73
CA MET A 218 -5.41 10.73 -9.45
C MET A 218 -5.60 10.74 -10.98
N TYR A 219 -6.58 9.97 -11.47
CA TYR A 219 -6.78 9.73 -12.90
C TYR A 219 -8.09 10.26 -13.46
N GLY A 220 -9.01 10.80 -12.65
CA GLY A 220 -10.36 11.18 -13.08
C GLY A 220 -11.32 9.99 -13.27
N VAL A 221 -10.78 8.78 -13.36
CA VAL A 221 -11.52 7.52 -13.43
C VAL A 221 -10.91 6.51 -12.46
N CYS A 222 -11.73 5.59 -11.95
CA CYS A 222 -11.25 4.52 -11.08
C CYS A 222 -10.63 3.39 -11.93
N ASP A 223 -9.39 3.60 -12.39
CA ASP A 223 -8.61 2.60 -13.13
C ASP A 223 -7.60 1.92 -12.19
N VAL A 224 -8.06 0.86 -11.53
CA VAL A 224 -7.27 0.10 -10.55
C VAL A 224 -6.11 -0.64 -11.21
N ASP A 225 -6.29 -1.15 -12.43
CA ASP A 225 -5.28 -1.91 -13.14
C ASP A 225 -4.12 -1.01 -13.55
N GLN A 226 -4.43 0.16 -14.11
CA GLN A 226 -3.41 1.16 -14.43
C GLN A 226 -2.69 1.65 -13.17
N PHE A 227 -3.40 1.83 -12.05
CA PHE A 227 -2.75 2.19 -10.78
C PHE A 227 -1.80 1.10 -10.28
N CYS A 228 -2.17 -0.18 -10.39
CA CYS A 228 -1.28 -1.29 -10.01
C CYS A 228 -0.04 -1.35 -10.91
N ILE A 229 -0.20 -1.15 -12.23
CA ILE A 229 0.92 -1.06 -13.17
C ILE A 229 1.85 0.10 -12.82
N ASP A 230 1.27 1.27 -12.53
CA ASP A 230 2.01 2.45 -12.11
C ASP A 230 2.70 2.25 -10.76
N ALA A 231 2.06 1.53 -9.83
CA ALA A 231 2.60 1.26 -8.51
C ALA A 231 3.82 0.34 -8.57
N ILE A 232 3.97 -0.49 -9.59
CA ILE A 232 5.19 -1.28 -9.83
C ILE A 232 6.35 -0.36 -10.25
N ASP A 233 6.10 0.81 -10.85
CA ASP A 233 7.14 1.76 -11.23
C ASP A 233 7.85 2.36 -9.99
N LYS A 234 9.17 2.52 -10.08
CA LYS A 234 9.99 3.21 -9.07
C LYS A 234 9.55 4.67 -8.90
N GLY A 235 8.90 5.25 -9.92
CA GLY A 235 8.44 6.63 -9.92
C GLY A 235 7.09 6.91 -9.26
N ILE A 236 6.37 5.92 -8.72
CA ILE A 236 4.96 6.11 -8.29
C ILE A 236 4.76 7.25 -7.29
N ILE A 237 5.63 7.38 -6.27
CA ILE A 237 5.51 8.46 -5.29
C ILE A 237 5.72 9.82 -5.98
N ASN A 238 6.72 9.95 -6.84
CA ASN A 238 6.95 11.18 -7.60
C ASN A 238 5.77 11.47 -8.56
N LYS A 239 5.14 10.45 -9.13
CA LYS A 239 3.93 10.58 -9.96
C LYS A 239 2.75 11.12 -9.17
N ILE A 240 2.51 10.60 -7.96
CA ILE A 240 1.50 11.10 -7.02
C ILE A 240 1.75 12.57 -6.69
N PHE A 241 2.96 12.90 -6.23
CA PHE A 241 3.31 14.28 -5.90
C PHE A 241 3.14 15.20 -7.11
N SER A 242 3.70 14.84 -8.26
CA SER A 242 3.62 15.65 -9.48
C SER A 242 2.19 15.91 -9.94
N LYS A 243 1.28 14.95 -9.77
CA LYS A 243 -0.14 15.12 -10.11
C LYS A 243 -0.81 16.18 -9.24
N TYR A 244 -0.60 16.11 -7.93
CA TYR A 244 -1.17 17.05 -6.99
C TYR A 244 -0.50 18.44 -7.04
N MET A 245 0.82 18.51 -7.25
CA MET A 245 1.54 19.79 -7.31
C MET A 245 1.12 20.69 -8.47
N LYS A 246 0.59 20.11 -9.55
CA LYS A 246 0.06 20.88 -10.70
C LYS A 246 -1.27 21.59 -10.39
N ARG A 247 -1.94 21.28 -9.27
CA ARG A 247 -3.27 21.81 -8.94
C ARG A 247 -3.16 22.99 -7.97
N LYS A 248 -4.06 23.98 -8.12
CA LYS A 248 -4.23 25.07 -7.15
C LYS A 248 -4.63 24.46 -5.79
N ARG A 249 -3.78 24.63 -4.77
CA ARG A 249 -3.88 23.99 -3.43
C ARG A 249 -3.66 22.46 -3.40
N GLY A 250 -3.32 21.81 -4.51
CA GLY A 250 -3.17 20.34 -4.52
C GLY A 250 -2.07 19.82 -3.60
N PHE A 251 -1.04 20.64 -3.32
CA PHE A 251 -0.06 20.35 -2.27
C PHE A 251 -0.72 20.12 -0.90
N ILE A 252 -1.62 21.03 -0.49
CA ILE A 252 -2.31 20.97 0.81
C ILE A 252 -3.26 19.79 0.82
N ASP A 253 -4.01 19.60 -0.28
CA ASP A 253 -4.94 18.48 -0.41
C ASP A 253 -4.20 17.14 -0.29
N LEU A 254 -3.05 16.96 -0.95
CA LEU A 254 -2.25 15.74 -0.83
C LEU A 254 -1.78 15.50 0.60
N TYR A 255 -1.27 16.53 1.29
CA TYR A 255 -0.84 16.38 2.68
C TYR A 255 -1.99 15.91 3.58
N LYS A 256 -3.18 16.51 3.43
CA LYS A 256 -4.38 16.13 4.18
C LYS A 256 -4.87 14.73 3.83
N ILE A 257 -4.87 14.38 2.54
CA ILE A 257 -5.23 13.04 2.05
C ILE A 257 -4.34 12.00 2.73
N LEU A 258 -3.02 12.18 2.67
CA LEU A 258 -2.08 11.27 3.31
C LEU A 258 -2.26 11.24 4.83
N GLY A 259 -2.48 12.39 5.49
CA GLY A 259 -2.76 12.44 6.92
C GLY A 259 -3.99 11.62 7.33
N TYR A 260 -5.12 11.79 6.63
CA TYR A 260 -6.34 11.04 6.92
C TYR A 260 -6.22 9.55 6.54
N MET A 261 -5.57 9.19 5.43
CA MET A 261 -5.25 7.80 5.09
C MET A 261 -4.32 7.16 6.13
N GLY A 262 -3.41 7.95 6.68
CA GLY A 262 -2.56 7.58 7.81
C GLY A 262 -3.38 7.19 9.03
N ASN A 263 -4.37 8.01 9.41
CA ASN A 263 -5.29 7.68 10.51
C ASN A 263 -6.05 6.38 10.27
N VAL A 264 -6.52 6.16 9.04
CA VAL A 264 -7.19 4.92 8.63
C VAL A 264 -6.28 3.71 8.82
N SER A 265 -5.08 3.78 8.26
CA SER A 265 -4.06 2.72 8.36
C SER A 265 -3.69 2.41 9.80
N PHE A 266 -3.41 3.46 10.58
CA PHE A 266 -2.99 3.34 11.96
C PHE A 266 -4.09 2.76 12.87
N SER A 267 -5.36 3.01 12.57
CA SER A 267 -6.48 2.42 13.33
C SER A 267 -6.48 0.89 13.34
N VAL A 268 -5.91 0.25 12.31
CA VAL A 268 -5.78 -1.20 12.24
C VAL A 268 -4.50 -1.67 12.93
N ILE A 269 -3.37 -1.02 12.65
CA ILE A 269 -2.05 -1.41 13.17
C ILE A 269 -2.00 -1.27 14.70
N SER A 270 -2.60 -0.20 15.23
CA SER A 270 -2.55 0.12 16.65
C SER A 270 -3.18 -0.95 17.56
N LYS A 271 -3.96 -1.90 17.00
CA LYS A 271 -4.49 -3.04 17.75
C LYS A 271 -3.39 -3.96 18.27
N ASN A 272 -2.33 -4.13 17.48
CA ASN A 272 -1.21 -5.02 17.78
C ASN A 272 -0.13 -4.36 18.67
N LEU A 273 -0.28 -3.07 18.99
CA LEU A 273 0.62 -2.39 19.93
C LEU A 273 0.35 -2.85 21.36
N ASP A 274 1.41 -2.94 22.16
CA ASP A 274 1.29 -3.20 23.60
C ASP A 274 0.60 -2.04 24.34
N GLU A 275 0.14 -2.30 25.57
CA GLU A 275 -0.61 -1.31 26.36
C GLU A 275 0.20 -0.07 26.73
N TYR A 276 1.51 -0.21 26.92
CA TYR A 276 2.40 0.91 27.24
C TYR A 276 2.56 1.85 26.04
N THR A 277 2.77 1.29 24.86
CA THR A 277 2.82 2.03 23.59
C THR A 277 1.47 2.70 23.32
N LYS A 278 0.34 2.02 23.57
CA LYS A 278 -1.00 2.61 23.47
C LYS A 278 -1.22 3.77 24.46
N ALA A 279 -0.68 3.70 25.67
CA ALA A 279 -0.88 4.72 26.70
C ALA A 279 -0.03 5.98 26.48
N THR A 280 1.13 5.84 25.84
CA THR A 280 2.08 6.94 25.60
C THR A 280 1.94 7.58 24.22
N ASP A 281 1.26 6.90 23.30
CA ASP A 281 0.97 7.43 21.97
C ASP A 281 -0.05 8.58 22.04
N ARG A 282 0.40 9.78 21.65
CA ARG A 282 -0.37 11.03 21.65
C ARG A 282 -1.49 11.05 20.61
N ASP A 283 -1.63 10.02 19.78
CA ASP A 283 -2.50 10.03 18.60
C ASP A 283 -3.80 9.26 18.81
N MET A 284 -4.56 9.75 19.79
CA MET A 284 -5.92 9.29 20.09
C MET A 284 -6.93 9.45 18.93
N ALA A 285 -6.60 10.23 17.89
CA ALA A 285 -7.51 10.52 16.78
C ALA A 285 -7.84 9.30 15.91
N ALA A 286 -6.84 8.48 15.57
CA ALA A 286 -7.02 7.27 14.79
C ALA A 286 -7.68 6.12 15.57
N ARG A 287 -7.58 6.13 16.91
CA ARG A 287 -8.11 5.09 17.81
C ARG A 287 -9.52 5.38 18.32
N ASN A 288 -9.98 6.62 18.22
CA ASN A 288 -11.34 7.00 18.58
C ASN A 288 -12.27 6.82 17.37
N PRO A 289 -13.30 5.96 17.44
CA PRO A 289 -14.19 5.68 16.31
C PRO A 289 -14.87 6.92 15.71
N LYS A 290 -15.24 7.92 16.53
CA LYS A 290 -15.85 9.17 16.04
C LYS A 290 -14.86 10.01 15.24
N LYS A 291 -13.59 10.07 15.69
CA LYS A 291 -12.53 10.82 15.01
C LYS A 291 -12.04 10.10 13.75
N LEU A 292 -12.01 8.76 13.75
CA LEU A 292 -11.75 7.96 12.56
C LEU A 292 -12.85 8.16 11.50
N PHE A 293 -14.12 8.11 11.91
CA PHE A 293 -15.24 8.39 11.02
C PHE A 293 -15.16 9.81 10.43
N HIS A 294 -14.86 10.81 11.26
CA HIS A 294 -14.62 12.17 10.79
C HIS A 294 -13.49 12.23 9.75
N SER A 295 -12.35 11.57 10.01
CA SER A 295 -11.23 11.49 9.07
C SER A 295 -11.65 10.90 7.72
N ILE A 296 -12.43 9.81 7.72
CA ILE A 296 -12.93 9.18 6.50
C ILE A 296 -13.88 10.13 5.74
N LYS A 297 -14.75 10.85 6.46
CA LYS A 297 -15.68 11.83 5.85
C LYS A 297 -14.92 12.97 5.18
N GLU A 298 -13.97 13.59 5.89
CA GLU A 298 -13.15 14.69 5.35
C GLU A 298 -12.30 14.21 4.18
N LEU A 299 -11.68 13.03 4.29
CA LEU A 299 -10.93 12.39 3.21
C LEU A 299 -11.76 12.23 1.95
N ASN A 300 -12.96 11.64 2.08
CA ASN A 300 -13.87 11.47 0.95
C ASN A 300 -14.23 12.80 0.29
N GLY A 301 -14.52 13.85 1.07
CA GLY A 301 -14.81 15.17 0.51
C GLY A 301 -13.65 15.76 -0.30
N ILE A 302 -12.41 15.58 0.16
CA ILE A 302 -11.21 16.03 -0.56
C ILE A 302 -10.99 15.20 -1.84
N LEU A 303 -11.14 13.87 -1.75
CA LEU A 303 -10.97 12.95 -2.87
C LEU A 303 -12.01 13.19 -3.97
N ASP A 304 -13.28 13.31 -3.62
CA ASP A 304 -14.38 13.54 -4.57
C ASP A 304 -14.16 14.86 -5.32
N LYS A 305 -13.81 15.94 -4.61
CA LYS A 305 -13.46 17.21 -5.24
C LYS A 305 -12.27 17.09 -6.21
N ASN A 306 -11.24 16.32 -5.83
CA ASN A 306 -10.06 16.14 -6.68
C ASN A 306 -10.35 15.25 -7.91
N ALA A 307 -11.24 14.26 -7.78
CA ALA A 307 -11.72 13.45 -8.89
C ALA A 307 -12.47 14.31 -9.93
N GLU A 308 -13.38 15.17 -9.49
CA GLU A 308 -14.11 16.08 -10.40
C GLU A 308 -13.17 17.02 -11.16
N ILE A 309 -12.12 17.54 -10.51
CA ILE A 309 -11.09 18.36 -11.18
C ILE A 309 -10.40 17.58 -12.30
N GLU A 310 -10.08 16.29 -12.11
CA GLU A 310 -9.44 15.49 -13.15
C GLU A 310 -10.41 15.06 -14.24
N LYS A 311 -11.67 14.74 -13.91
CA LYS A 311 -12.73 14.46 -14.91
C LYS A 311 -12.91 15.62 -15.88
N VAL A 312 -13.01 16.85 -15.35
CA VAL A 312 -13.11 18.06 -16.17
C VAL A 312 -11.91 18.21 -17.11
N LYS A 313 -10.68 18.00 -16.61
CA LYS A 313 -9.46 18.06 -17.45
C LYS A 313 -9.44 17.02 -18.57
N MET A 314 -10.05 15.86 -18.36
CA MET A 314 -10.13 14.79 -19.35
C MET A 314 -11.29 14.97 -20.35
N GLY A 315 -12.09 16.03 -20.21
CA GLY A 315 -13.28 16.24 -21.04
C GLY A 315 -14.46 15.36 -20.66
N PHE A 316 -14.44 14.74 -19.47
CA PHE A 316 -15.57 13.99 -18.92
C PHE A 316 -16.52 14.86 -18.08
N GLY A 317 -16.17 16.13 -17.84
CA GLY A 317 -17.03 17.08 -17.13
C GLY A 317 -18.06 17.71 -18.07
N ALA A 318 -19.35 17.58 -17.74
CA ALA A 318 -20.44 18.27 -18.42
C ALA A 318 -20.36 19.79 -18.23
N PHE A 319 -20.86 20.52 -19.23
CA PHE A 319 -21.15 21.95 -19.21
C PHE A 319 -22.07 22.35 -18.04
#